data_AF-A0A8J8JGX8-F1
#
_entry.id   AF-A0A8J8JGX8-F1
#
_cell.length_a   1.000
_cell.length_b   1.000
_cell.length_c   1.000
_cell.angle_alpha   90.00
_cell.angle_beta   90.00
_cell.angle_gamma   90.00
#
_symmetry.space_group_name_H-M   'P 1'
#
loop_
_entity.id
_entity.type
_entity.pdbx_description
1 polymer ?
#
loop_
_entity_poly.entity_id
_entity_poly.type
_entity_poly.pdbx_seq_one_letter_code
_entity_poly.pdbx_strand_id
1 'polypeptide(L)'
;MKRLAVPLFILLLASSLVSAATYDLPGDNYNNIGIMGEVTINLNVTIVNTAPFPKFIILNPRYEFTVYRLDNTETMNAFLIGGNVVHNLSNIQKTTLNYYTGFWILPYETVVVNFRITSHYPYVVPTADYQTICGDLAKITSVEYNGSQVTGVIEDLDDISVLSCGVMYPQLINTPKVLYLRSMFPMVDGHIRILKYDGTVTFRLTNVPNQAGLFNTFFAASIPVIFDGAEMYDFVPNYTMTYKEYLEKFIWEYRGLNPPQRTSQPQPLPPMPGMFQLSNTLISGVSVGAPQVTIPQSEEFDFPVWIIFMGSGVDITYHVSWKNEGR
;
A
#
# COMPACT_ATOMS: atom_id res chain seq x y z
N MET A 1 -34.09 34.93 -44.55
CA MET A 1 -33.34 33.95 -43.72
C MET A 1 -31.88 33.85 -44.17
N LYS A 2 -31.04 34.84 -43.86
CA LYS A 2 -29.58 34.79 -44.12
C LYS A 2 -28.93 35.77 -43.15
N ARG A 3 -28.52 35.34 -41.95
CA ARG A 3 -27.62 36.05 -41.00
C ARG A 3 -27.41 35.37 -39.63
N LEU A 4 -27.84 34.13 -39.43
CA LEU A 4 -27.65 33.39 -38.17
C LEU A 4 -26.61 32.26 -38.22
N ALA A 5 -26.04 31.94 -39.39
CA ALA A 5 -25.11 30.82 -39.55
C ALA A 5 -23.65 31.16 -39.15
N VAL A 6 -23.27 32.44 -39.23
CA VAL A 6 -21.88 32.88 -38.95
C VAL A 6 -21.50 32.81 -37.47
N PRO A 7 -22.34 33.23 -36.49
CA PRO A 7 -21.95 33.13 -35.08
C PRO A 7 -21.97 31.68 -34.55
N LEU A 8 -22.77 30.79 -35.14
CA LEU A 8 -22.82 29.37 -34.76
C LEU A 8 -21.57 28.60 -35.20
N PHE A 9 -21.01 28.94 -36.37
CA PHE A 9 -19.80 28.33 -36.90
C PHE A 9 -18.53 28.72 -36.11
N ILE A 10 -18.49 29.96 -35.59
CA ILE A 10 -17.37 30.44 -34.74
C ILE A 10 -17.43 29.81 -33.33
N LEU A 11 -18.62 29.56 -32.77
CA LEU A 11 -18.75 28.81 -31.51
C LEU A 11 -18.36 27.32 -31.64
N LEU A 12 -18.58 26.72 -32.81
CA LEU A 12 -18.17 25.33 -33.12
C LEU A 12 -16.65 25.20 -33.37
N LEU A 13 -15.98 26.26 -33.79
CA LEU A 13 -14.51 26.31 -33.93
C LEU A 13 -13.79 26.57 -32.59
N ALA A 14 -14.47 27.19 -31.62
CA ALA A 14 -13.94 27.37 -30.26
C ALA A 14 -14.04 26.09 -29.39
N SER A 15 -14.75 25.05 -29.85
CA SER A 15 -14.92 23.79 -29.13
C SER A 15 -13.80 22.77 -29.39
N SER A 16 -12.82 23.08 -30.24
CA SER A 16 -11.63 22.25 -30.47
C SER A 16 -10.40 22.77 -29.72
N LEU A 17 -10.59 23.33 -28.53
CA LEU A 17 -9.50 23.36 -27.53
C LEU A 17 -9.28 21.92 -27.08
N VAL A 18 -8.50 21.17 -27.86
CA VAL A 18 -7.88 19.94 -27.40
C VAL A 18 -7.01 20.37 -26.22
N SER A 19 -7.50 20.12 -25.01
CA SER A 19 -6.76 20.42 -23.79
C SER A 19 -5.47 19.62 -23.84
N ALA A 20 -4.34 20.28 -24.07
CA ALA A 20 -3.05 19.68 -23.80
C ALA A 20 -3.01 19.37 -22.31
N ALA A 21 -2.70 18.13 -21.96
CA ALA A 21 -2.60 17.71 -20.57
C ALA A 21 -1.11 17.53 -20.24
N THR A 22 -0.61 18.34 -19.31
CA THR A 22 0.75 18.27 -18.80
C THR A 22 0.75 17.53 -17.46
N TYR A 23 1.73 16.67 -17.27
CA TYR A 23 1.90 15.84 -16.10
C TYR A 23 3.36 15.86 -15.67
N ASP A 24 3.61 16.22 -14.41
CA ASP A 24 4.95 16.24 -13.83
C ASP A 24 5.28 14.90 -13.16
N LEU A 25 6.55 14.50 -13.19
CA LEU A 25 7.06 13.26 -12.60
C LEU A 25 8.12 13.59 -11.55
N PRO A 26 7.87 13.39 -10.24
CA PRO A 26 6.69 12.78 -9.61
C PRO A 26 5.46 13.70 -9.55
N GLY A 27 4.29 13.09 -9.33
CA GLY A 27 3.04 13.81 -9.05
C GLY A 27 2.51 13.56 -7.64
N ASP A 28 1.30 14.08 -7.33
CA ASP A 28 0.72 14.02 -5.97
C ASP A 28 0.56 12.59 -5.42
N ASN A 29 0.30 11.61 -6.29
CA ASN A 29 -0.04 10.24 -5.92
C ASN A 29 0.73 9.17 -6.73
N TYR A 30 1.77 9.56 -7.48
CA TYR A 30 2.64 8.64 -8.21
C TYR A 30 4.10 9.08 -8.13
N ASN A 31 5.01 8.10 -8.14
CA ASN A 31 6.44 8.37 -8.03
C ASN A 31 7.06 8.95 -9.32
N ASN A 32 8.37 9.20 -9.25
CA ASN A 32 9.14 9.82 -10.32
C ASN A 32 9.30 8.99 -11.61
N ILE A 33 8.81 7.74 -11.65
CA ILE A 33 8.70 6.92 -12.87
C ILE A 33 7.25 6.66 -13.26
N GLY A 34 6.32 7.39 -12.65
CA GLY A 34 4.90 7.38 -13.01
C GLY A 34 4.13 6.20 -12.44
N ILE A 35 4.56 5.59 -11.34
CA ILE A 35 3.81 4.47 -10.74
C ILE A 35 2.91 4.98 -9.63
N MET A 36 1.61 4.75 -9.79
CA MET A 36 0.60 4.91 -8.75
C MET A 36 0.19 3.53 -8.21
N GLY A 37 0.25 3.37 -6.89
CA GLY A 37 -0.21 2.17 -6.19
C GLY A 37 -1.52 2.40 -5.45
N GLU A 38 -2.51 1.54 -5.68
CA GLU A 38 -3.83 1.61 -5.07
C GLU A 38 -4.22 0.27 -4.47
N VAL A 39 -4.79 0.29 -3.26
CA VAL A 39 -5.24 -0.91 -2.57
C VAL A 39 -6.73 -0.90 -2.39
N THR A 40 -7.34 -2.01 -2.79
CA THR A 40 -8.72 -2.37 -2.44
C THR A 40 -8.70 -3.59 -1.54
N ILE A 41 -9.61 -3.60 -0.58
CA ILE A 41 -9.71 -4.65 0.44
C ILE A 41 -11.17 -5.09 0.47
N ASN A 42 -11.42 -6.38 0.60
CA ASN A 42 -12.75 -6.93 0.82
C ASN A 42 -12.64 -8.03 1.88
N LEU A 43 -13.07 -7.75 3.10
CA LEU A 43 -12.92 -8.64 4.26
C LEU A 43 -14.28 -8.93 4.89
N ASN A 44 -14.61 -10.19 5.04
CA ASN A 44 -15.70 -10.63 5.92
C ASN A 44 -15.14 -10.87 7.31
N VAL A 45 -15.72 -10.24 8.31
CA VAL A 45 -15.29 -10.33 9.71
C VAL A 45 -16.46 -10.84 10.54
N THR A 46 -16.24 -11.90 11.31
CA THR A 46 -17.22 -12.42 12.26
C THR A 46 -16.97 -11.83 13.64
N ILE A 47 -17.96 -11.11 14.16
CA ILE A 47 -17.90 -10.37 15.41
C ILE A 47 -18.97 -10.90 16.35
N VAL A 48 -18.65 -11.07 17.63
CA VAL A 48 -19.59 -11.46 18.68
C VAL A 48 -19.61 -10.44 19.82
N ASN A 49 -20.79 -10.17 20.36
CA ASN A 49 -20.97 -9.48 21.64
C ASN A 49 -21.33 -10.46 22.73
N THR A 50 -20.49 -10.54 23.75
CA THR A 50 -20.68 -11.43 24.89
C THR A 50 -21.35 -10.73 26.09
N ALA A 51 -21.69 -9.44 25.97
CA ALA A 51 -22.37 -8.69 27.02
C ALA A 51 -23.89 -8.93 27.02
N PRO A 52 -24.56 -8.74 28.18
CA PRO A 52 -26.01 -8.81 28.30
C PRO A 52 -26.76 -7.55 27.79
N PHE A 53 -26.05 -6.61 27.14
CA PHE A 53 -26.61 -5.37 26.62
C PHE A 53 -26.06 -5.06 25.21
N PRO A 54 -26.83 -4.34 24.37
CA PRO A 54 -26.39 -3.99 23.02
C PRO A 54 -25.21 -3.02 23.06
N LYS A 55 -24.35 -3.08 22.03
CA LYS A 55 -23.19 -2.21 21.86
C LYS A 55 -23.17 -1.63 20.45
N PHE A 56 -22.78 -0.36 20.33
CA PHE A 56 -22.59 0.31 19.05
C PHE A 56 -21.11 0.29 18.67
N ILE A 57 -20.79 -0.30 17.53
CA ILE A 57 -19.42 -0.37 17.01
C ILE A 57 -19.21 0.79 16.06
N ILE A 58 -18.31 1.71 16.42
CA ILE A 58 -17.90 2.83 15.57
C ILE A 58 -16.89 2.33 14.55
N LEU A 59 -17.05 2.74 13.29
CA LEU A 59 -16.22 2.29 12.18
C LEU A 59 -15.36 3.42 11.61
N ASN A 60 -14.22 3.03 11.03
CA ASN A 60 -13.41 3.91 10.23
C ASN A 60 -14.11 4.17 8.88
N PRO A 61 -14.44 5.43 8.53
CA PRO A 61 -15.20 5.76 7.33
C PRO A 61 -14.44 5.44 6.02
N ARG A 62 -13.15 5.08 6.08
CA ARG A 62 -12.41 4.53 4.94
C ARG A 62 -13.00 3.22 4.44
N TYR A 63 -13.57 2.40 5.32
CA TYR A 63 -14.18 1.14 4.95
C TYR A 63 -15.68 1.32 4.73
N GLU A 64 -16.16 1.01 3.54
CA GLU A 64 -17.55 0.63 3.35
C GLU A 64 -17.88 -0.57 4.22
N PHE A 65 -19.14 -0.68 4.65
CA PHE A 65 -19.57 -1.87 5.36
C PHE A 65 -20.96 -2.35 4.94
N THR A 66 -21.17 -3.65 5.10
CA THR A 66 -22.48 -4.30 5.03
C THR A 66 -22.58 -5.28 6.17
N VAL A 67 -23.57 -5.07 7.06
CA VAL A 67 -23.87 -6.02 8.13
C VAL A 67 -24.85 -7.06 7.60
N TYR A 68 -24.43 -8.32 7.57
CA TYR A 68 -25.27 -9.40 7.07
C TYR A 68 -26.30 -9.82 8.12
N ARG A 69 -27.54 -9.40 7.90
CA ARG A 69 -28.76 -9.77 8.64
C ARG A 69 -29.89 -10.03 7.63
N LEU A 70 -31.04 -10.53 8.08
CA LEU A 70 -32.17 -10.94 7.23
C LEU A 70 -32.50 -9.97 6.07
N ASP A 71 -32.38 -8.66 6.29
CA ASP A 71 -32.76 -7.65 5.28
C ASP A 71 -31.57 -6.99 4.55
N ASN A 72 -30.32 -7.22 4.96
CA ASN A 72 -29.11 -6.56 4.44
C ASN A 72 -29.22 -5.02 4.28
N THR A 73 -30.02 -4.37 5.12
CA THR A 73 -30.30 -2.93 5.02
C THR A 73 -29.32 -2.05 5.78
N GLU A 74 -28.39 -2.64 6.54
CA GLU A 74 -27.42 -1.94 7.36
C GLU A 74 -26.10 -1.81 6.60
N THR A 75 -26.00 -0.76 5.79
CA THR A 75 -24.89 -0.55 4.86
C THR A 75 -24.40 0.89 4.87
N MET A 76 -23.13 1.07 4.54
CA MET A 76 -22.53 2.35 4.17
C MET A 76 -21.64 2.15 2.95
N ASN A 77 -21.88 2.93 1.91
CA ASN A 77 -21.03 2.97 0.71
C ASN A 77 -20.35 4.34 0.60
N ALA A 78 -19.15 4.39 0.00
CA ALA A 78 -18.37 5.60 -0.17
C ALA A 78 -18.03 5.80 -1.65
N PHE A 79 -18.10 7.03 -2.14
CA PHE A 79 -17.73 7.37 -3.51
C PHE A 79 -17.19 8.79 -3.60
N LEU A 80 -16.36 9.06 -4.60
CA LEU A 80 -15.79 10.37 -4.87
C LEU A 80 -16.69 11.18 -5.82
N ILE A 81 -17.04 12.41 -5.44
CA ILE A 81 -17.68 13.42 -6.31
C ILE A 81 -16.83 14.68 -6.31
N GLY A 82 -16.26 15.03 -7.47
CA GLY A 82 -15.49 16.27 -7.63
C GLY A 82 -14.33 16.39 -6.64
N GLY A 83 -13.66 15.29 -6.33
CA GLY A 83 -12.57 15.23 -5.35
C GLY A 83 -13.02 15.09 -3.88
N ASN A 84 -14.31 15.22 -3.58
CA ASN A 84 -14.84 15.06 -2.23
C ASN A 84 -15.37 13.64 -2.00
N VAL A 85 -15.12 13.10 -0.82
CA VAL A 85 -15.65 11.80 -0.39
C VAL A 85 -17.06 11.99 0.14
N VAL A 86 -18.01 11.23 -0.42
CA VAL A 86 -19.41 11.23 0.01
C VAL A 86 -19.77 9.82 0.50
N HIS A 87 -20.46 9.75 1.64
CA HIS A 87 -20.93 8.51 2.24
C HIS A 87 -22.46 8.40 2.11
N ASN A 88 -22.94 7.27 1.60
CA ASN A 88 -24.36 6.94 1.55
C ASN A 88 -24.66 5.83 2.56
N LEU A 89 -25.48 6.16 3.57
CA LEU A 89 -25.88 5.24 4.63
C LEU A 89 -27.33 4.77 4.44
N SER A 90 -27.52 3.46 4.54
CA SER A 90 -28.85 2.86 4.64
C SER A 90 -29.20 2.59 6.11
N ASN A 91 -30.50 2.67 6.43
CA ASN A 91 -31.04 2.41 7.76
C ASN A 91 -30.34 3.24 8.88
N ILE A 92 -30.40 4.57 8.74
CA ILE A 92 -29.68 5.54 9.59
C ILE A 92 -29.91 5.30 11.09
N GLN A 93 -31.10 4.86 11.48
CA GLN A 93 -31.43 4.56 12.89
C GLN A 93 -30.57 3.43 13.49
N LYS A 94 -30.10 2.49 12.65
CA LYS A 94 -29.23 1.39 13.06
C LYS A 94 -27.76 1.61 12.73
N THR A 95 -27.47 2.42 11.72
CA THR A 95 -26.10 2.65 11.22
C THR A 95 -25.43 3.91 11.77
N THR A 96 -26.15 4.70 12.57
CA THR A 96 -25.60 5.91 13.20
C THR A 96 -25.94 6.02 14.68
N LEU A 97 -25.02 6.61 15.45
CA LEU A 97 -25.23 7.01 16.84
C LEU A 97 -24.39 8.26 17.14
N ASN A 98 -25.01 9.32 17.65
CA ASN A 98 -24.32 10.59 17.94
C ASN A 98 -23.50 11.12 16.74
N TYR A 99 -24.03 11.01 15.53
CA TYR A 99 -23.36 11.35 14.26
C TYR A 99 -22.12 10.49 13.92
N TYR A 100 -21.78 9.46 14.72
CA TYR A 100 -20.81 8.45 14.33
C TYR A 100 -21.46 7.39 13.46
N THR A 101 -20.72 6.92 12.46
CA THR A 101 -21.10 5.81 11.59
C THR A 101 -20.66 4.48 12.18
N GLY A 102 -21.51 3.47 12.09
CA GLY A 102 -21.26 2.19 12.71
C GLY A 102 -22.43 1.25 12.58
N PHE A 103 -22.55 0.31 13.50
CA PHE A 103 -23.71 -0.56 13.61
C PHE A 103 -23.91 -1.03 15.05
N TRP A 104 -25.16 -1.33 15.38
CA TRP A 104 -25.48 -2.00 16.65
C TRP A 104 -25.23 -3.50 16.55
N ILE A 105 -24.77 -4.07 17.65
CA ILE A 105 -24.71 -5.51 17.88
C ILE A 105 -25.49 -5.80 19.17
N LEU A 106 -26.46 -6.71 19.09
CA LEU A 106 -27.36 -7.07 20.17
C LEU A 106 -26.65 -7.95 21.22
N PRO A 107 -27.23 -8.12 22.43
CA PRO A 107 -26.70 -9.03 23.44
C PRO A 107 -26.55 -10.45 22.89
N TYR A 108 -25.39 -11.08 23.10
CA TYR A 108 -25.09 -12.45 22.67
C TYR A 108 -25.22 -12.69 21.15
N GLU A 109 -25.26 -11.63 20.35
CA GLU A 109 -25.34 -11.71 18.90
C GLU A 109 -23.96 -12.00 18.31
N THR A 110 -23.93 -12.93 17.35
CA THR A 110 -22.80 -13.11 16.42
C THR A 110 -23.24 -12.65 15.04
N VAL A 111 -22.47 -11.77 14.42
CA VAL A 111 -22.79 -11.21 13.10
C VAL A 111 -21.57 -11.23 12.20
N VAL A 112 -21.81 -11.36 10.90
CA VAL A 112 -20.78 -11.20 9.87
C VAL A 112 -20.91 -9.81 9.27
N VAL A 113 -19.81 -9.09 9.23
CA VAL A 113 -19.73 -7.75 8.64
C VAL A 113 -18.72 -7.78 7.51
N ASN A 114 -19.16 -7.39 6.32
CA ASN A 114 -18.28 -7.18 5.19
C ASN A 114 -17.71 -5.76 5.25
N PHE A 115 -16.39 -5.62 5.25
CA PHE A 115 -15.67 -4.36 5.20
C PHE A 115 -14.96 -4.24 3.86
N ARG A 116 -15.12 -3.11 3.16
CA ARG A 116 -14.50 -2.91 1.84
C ARG A 116 -13.82 -1.56 1.70
N ILE A 117 -12.66 -1.57 1.04
CA ILE A 117 -12.10 -0.40 0.36
C ILE A 117 -12.28 -0.68 -1.12
N THR A 118 -13.05 0.16 -1.81
CA THR A 118 -13.44 -0.07 -3.22
C THR A 118 -12.65 0.82 -4.18
N SER A 119 -12.73 0.53 -5.48
CA SER A 119 -12.13 1.35 -6.53
C SER A 119 -12.74 2.75 -6.66
N HIS A 120 -13.90 3.01 -6.04
CA HIS A 120 -14.51 4.35 -6.01
C HIS A 120 -13.86 5.27 -4.96
N TYR A 121 -13.15 4.69 -3.99
CA TYR A 121 -12.38 5.40 -2.97
C TYR A 121 -11.20 4.53 -2.47
N PRO A 122 -10.22 4.24 -3.34
CA PRO A 122 -9.12 3.34 -3.00
C PRO A 122 -8.17 3.96 -1.98
N TYR A 123 -7.38 3.13 -1.32
CA TYR A 123 -6.28 3.59 -0.48
C TYR A 123 -5.01 3.71 -1.34
N VAL A 124 -4.49 4.93 -1.48
CA VAL A 124 -3.23 5.17 -2.19
C VAL A 124 -2.06 4.70 -1.31
N VAL A 125 -1.23 3.82 -1.86
CA VAL A 125 -0.01 3.33 -1.23
C VAL A 125 1.14 4.25 -1.63
N PRO A 126 1.87 4.84 -0.68
CA PRO A 126 3.07 5.62 -0.99
C PRO A 126 4.09 4.75 -1.73
N THR A 127 4.52 5.22 -2.89
CA THR A 127 5.55 4.58 -3.71
C THR A 127 6.86 5.36 -3.61
N ALA A 128 7.97 4.65 -3.45
CA ALA A 128 9.31 5.23 -3.45
C ALA A 128 9.75 5.64 -4.85
N ASP A 129 10.52 6.71 -4.93
CA ASP A 129 11.15 7.17 -6.16
C ASP A 129 12.27 6.23 -6.61
N TYR A 130 12.36 6.04 -7.91
CA TYR A 130 13.44 5.32 -8.54
C TYR A 130 14.73 6.13 -8.46
N GLN A 131 15.79 5.50 -7.95
CA GLN A 131 17.08 6.17 -7.77
C GLN A 131 18.06 5.82 -8.89
N THR A 132 18.66 6.82 -9.51
CA THR A 132 19.71 6.62 -10.53
C THR A 132 20.92 7.50 -10.24
N ILE A 133 22.06 7.15 -10.82
CA ILE A 133 23.27 7.99 -10.75
C ILE A 133 23.05 9.31 -11.52
N CYS A 134 22.26 9.28 -12.58
CA CYS A 134 21.84 10.49 -13.33
C CYS A 134 20.88 11.39 -12.52
N GLY A 135 20.27 10.90 -11.44
CA GLY A 135 19.15 11.58 -10.80
C GLY A 135 18.00 11.79 -11.78
N ASP A 136 17.56 13.05 -11.91
CA ASP A 136 16.52 13.49 -12.86
C ASP A 136 17.07 13.98 -14.21
N LEU A 137 18.39 14.00 -14.40
CA LEU A 137 19.01 14.28 -15.70
C LEU A 137 18.85 13.08 -16.64
N ALA A 138 18.87 13.33 -17.95
CA ALA A 138 18.67 12.31 -18.99
C ALA A 138 17.37 11.49 -18.83
N LYS A 139 16.39 12.05 -18.13
CA LYS A 139 15.09 11.46 -17.82
C LYS A 139 13.98 12.44 -18.19
N ILE A 140 12.83 11.91 -18.61
CA ILE A 140 11.63 12.73 -18.81
C ILE A 140 11.06 13.12 -17.44
N THR A 141 11.02 14.41 -17.14
CA THR A 141 10.52 14.96 -15.86
C THR A 141 9.12 15.55 -15.96
N SER A 142 8.68 15.89 -17.17
CA SER A 142 7.32 16.34 -17.45
C SER A 142 6.88 15.79 -18.80
N VAL A 143 5.62 15.35 -18.89
CA VAL A 143 5.01 14.76 -20.08
C VAL A 143 3.82 15.62 -20.49
N GLU A 144 3.81 16.07 -21.74
CA GLU A 144 2.70 16.81 -22.34
C GLU A 144 2.07 15.98 -23.46
N TYR A 145 0.74 15.81 -23.36
CA TYR A 145 -0.07 15.14 -24.37
C TYR A 145 -0.78 16.16 -25.24
N ASN A 146 -0.53 16.12 -26.55
CA ASN A 146 -1.25 16.89 -27.55
C ASN A 146 -1.85 15.95 -28.61
N GLY A 147 -3.05 15.44 -28.34
CA GLY A 147 -3.67 14.40 -29.14
C GLY A 147 -2.89 13.08 -29.04
N SER A 148 -2.36 12.59 -30.18
CA SER A 148 -1.51 11.39 -30.22
C SER A 148 -0.02 11.70 -30.08
N GLN A 149 0.37 12.98 -30.04
CA GLN A 149 1.76 13.37 -29.86
C GLN A 149 2.08 13.48 -28.38
N VAL A 150 3.27 12.99 -28.01
CA VAL A 150 3.80 13.10 -26.66
C VAL A 150 5.14 13.79 -26.72
N THR A 151 5.24 14.89 -25.98
CA THR A 151 6.48 15.62 -25.75
C THR A 151 6.86 15.51 -24.29
N GLY A 152 8.17 15.54 -24.02
CA GLY A 152 8.66 15.50 -22.65
C GLY A 152 9.86 16.41 -22.47
N VAL A 153 10.03 16.93 -21.25
CA VAL A 153 11.19 17.71 -20.85
C VAL A 153 12.28 16.75 -20.38
N ILE A 154 13.47 16.84 -21.00
CA ILE A 154 14.65 16.09 -20.61
C ILE A 154 15.77 17.09 -20.37
N GLU A 155 16.38 17.04 -19.19
CA GLU A 155 17.55 17.85 -18.86
C GLU A 155 18.84 17.13 -19.28
N ASP A 156 19.78 17.89 -19.86
CA ASP A 156 21.04 17.35 -20.37
C ASP A 156 22.05 17.06 -19.25
N LEU A 157 22.91 16.08 -19.48
CA LEU A 157 24.15 15.91 -18.72
C LEU A 157 25.18 16.88 -19.29
N ASP A 158 25.55 17.91 -18.51
CA ASP A 158 26.57 18.90 -18.90
C ASP A 158 28.00 18.35 -18.77
N ASP A 159 28.24 17.15 -19.31
CA ASP A 159 29.55 16.50 -19.37
C ASP A 159 29.66 15.58 -20.60
N ILE A 160 30.34 16.08 -21.63
CA ILE A 160 30.57 15.36 -22.90
C ILE A 160 31.41 14.07 -22.74
N SER A 161 32.06 13.86 -21.58
CA SER A 161 32.80 12.64 -21.30
C SER A 161 31.92 11.48 -20.81
N VAL A 162 30.68 11.77 -20.39
CA VAL A 162 29.74 10.79 -19.86
C VAL A 162 28.81 10.31 -20.97
N LEU A 163 29.09 9.13 -21.52
CA LEU A 163 28.24 8.49 -22.54
C LEU A 163 27.06 7.72 -21.96
N SER A 164 27.15 7.29 -20.70
CA SER A 164 26.09 6.57 -19.98
C SER A 164 26.31 6.75 -18.48
N CYS A 165 25.22 6.98 -17.74
CA CYS A 165 25.24 7.11 -16.28
C CYS A 165 24.77 5.85 -15.55
N GLY A 166 24.36 4.78 -16.24
CA GLY A 166 23.97 3.55 -15.55
C GLY A 166 23.13 2.57 -16.36
N VAL A 167 22.74 1.49 -15.69
CA VAL A 167 21.86 0.44 -16.22
C VAL A 167 20.66 0.30 -15.29
N MET A 168 19.46 0.29 -15.85
CA MET A 168 18.23 0.09 -15.08
C MET A 168 18.18 -1.33 -14.50
N TYR A 169 17.79 -1.42 -13.24
CA TYR A 169 17.43 -2.66 -12.54
C TYR A 169 16.13 -2.45 -11.76
N PRO A 170 15.35 -3.50 -11.46
CA PRO A 170 14.02 -3.33 -10.89
C PRO A 170 14.13 -3.03 -9.39
N GLN A 171 13.98 -1.75 -9.02
CA GLN A 171 13.99 -1.30 -7.62
C GLN A 171 12.66 -1.56 -6.94
N LEU A 172 12.68 -1.89 -5.65
CA LEU A 172 11.47 -2.10 -4.86
C LEU A 172 10.80 -0.75 -4.59
N ILE A 173 9.60 -0.55 -5.13
CA ILE A 173 8.91 0.75 -5.06
C ILE A 173 7.94 0.87 -3.88
N ASN A 174 7.64 -0.20 -3.15
CA ASN A 174 6.72 -0.14 -2.03
C ASN A 174 7.18 -1.03 -0.86
N THR A 175 6.83 -0.59 0.35
CA THR A 175 7.04 -1.35 1.58
C THR A 175 5.69 -1.77 2.14
N PRO A 176 5.49 -3.05 2.52
CA PRO A 176 4.23 -3.50 3.07
C PRO A 176 3.91 -2.80 4.40
N LYS A 177 2.64 -2.44 4.60
CA LYS A 177 2.14 -1.99 5.90
C LYS A 177 1.68 -3.18 6.73
N VAL A 178 2.25 -3.38 7.92
CA VAL A 178 1.82 -4.45 8.83
C VAL A 178 0.55 -4.01 9.58
N LEU A 179 -0.49 -4.84 9.49
CA LEU A 179 -1.75 -4.68 10.21
C LEU A 179 -1.87 -5.77 11.27
N TYR A 180 -1.82 -5.35 12.52
CA TYR A 180 -2.12 -6.20 13.66
C TYR A 180 -3.63 -6.28 13.89
N LEU A 181 -4.13 -7.42 14.37
CA LEU A 181 -5.55 -7.58 14.73
C LEU A 181 -6.03 -6.46 15.67
N ARG A 182 -5.23 -6.10 16.69
CA ARG A 182 -5.53 -5.01 17.62
C ARG A 182 -5.57 -3.63 16.97
N SER A 183 -4.80 -3.43 15.90
CA SER A 183 -4.81 -2.18 15.13
C SER A 183 -6.00 -2.10 14.17
N MET A 184 -6.41 -3.24 13.59
CA MET A 184 -7.61 -3.34 12.75
C MET A 184 -8.90 -3.18 13.55
N PHE A 185 -8.92 -3.73 14.76
CA PHE A 185 -10.05 -3.66 15.69
C PHE A 185 -9.56 -3.13 17.04
N PRO A 186 -9.33 -1.80 17.20
CA PRO A 186 -8.89 -1.19 18.45
C PRO A 186 -10.03 -1.11 19.47
N MET A 187 -10.64 -2.26 19.76
CA MET A 187 -11.75 -2.38 20.68
C MET A 187 -11.17 -2.48 22.10
N VAL A 188 -11.39 -1.45 22.90
CA VAL A 188 -11.07 -1.45 24.34
C VAL A 188 -12.07 -2.32 25.13
N ASP A 189 -13.17 -2.72 24.48
CA ASP A 189 -14.27 -3.46 25.09
C ASP A 189 -14.05 -4.97 25.05
N GLY A 190 -13.78 -5.57 26.21
CA GLY A 190 -13.54 -7.02 26.34
C GLY A 190 -14.74 -7.92 26.00
N HIS A 191 -15.93 -7.35 25.81
CA HIS A 191 -17.11 -8.10 25.41
C HIS A 191 -17.28 -8.25 23.90
N ILE A 192 -16.67 -7.38 23.10
CA ILE A 192 -16.66 -7.52 21.65
C ILE A 192 -15.45 -8.35 21.26
N ARG A 193 -15.68 -9.47 20.58
CA ARG A 193 -14.61 -10.38 20.13
C ARG A 193 -14.70 -10.63 18.64
N ILE A 194 -13.55 -10.64 17.99
CA ILE A 194 -13.40 -11.08 16.60
C ILE A 194 -13.16 -12.60 16.63
N LEU A 195 -14.00 -13.35 15.92
CA LEU A 195 -13.91 -14.82 15.88
C LEU A 195 -13.11 -15.32 14.69
N LYS A 196 -13.28 -14.67 13.53
CA LYS A 196 -12.55 -14.96 12.29
C LYS A 196 -12.66 -13.79 11.33
N TYR A 197 -11.74 -13.72 10.38
CA TYR A 197 -11.93 -12.93 9.18
C TYR A 197 -11.34 -13.64 7.97
N ASP A 198 -11.97 -13.44 6.82
CA ASP A 198 -11.57 -14.00 5.53
C ASP A 198 -11.86 -12.99 4.42
N GLY A 199 -11.03 -12.95 3.39
CA GLY A 199 -11.28 -12.09 2.26
C GLY A 199 -10.11 -11.92 1.30
N THR A 200 -10.18 -10.87 0.50
CA THR A 200 -9.29 -10.64 -0.64
C THR A 200 -8.71 -9.24 -0.57
N VAL A 201 -7.43 -9.12 -0.91
CA VAL A 201 -6.74 -7.84 -1.08
C VAL A 201 -6.25 -7.77 -2.51
N THR A 202 -6.51 -6.63 -3.17
CA THR A 202 -6.04 -6.35 -4.51
C THR A 202 -5.21 -5.08 -4.48
N PHE A 203 -3.96 -5.20 -4.92
CA PHE A 203 -3.02 -4.13 -5.14
C PHE A 203 -2.94 -3.82 -6.63
N ARG A 204 -3.47 -2.67 -7.01
CA ARG A 204 -3.46 -2.18 -8.38
C ARG A 204 -2.32 -1.21 -8.56
N LEU A 205 -1.42 -1.53 -9.47
CA LEU A 205 -0.34 -0.66 -9.92
C LEU A 205 -0.72 -0.09 -11.29
N THR A 206 -0.62 1.22 -11.44
CA THR A 206 -0.97 1.90 -12.69
C THR A 206 0.14 2.83 -13.11
N ASN A 207 0.35 2.91 -14.42
CA ASN A 207 1.30 3.83 -15.03
C ASN A 207 0.59 5.16 -15.34
N VAL A 208 0.98 6.21 -14.62
CA VAL A 208 0.44 7.56 -14.67
C VAL A 208 1.60 8.53 -14.92
N PRO A 209 1.59 9.31 -16.02
CA PRO A 209 0.57 9.35 -17.06
C PRO A 209 0.87 8.34 -18.19
N ASN A 210 0.06 7.30 -18.34
CA ASN A 210 0.16 6.41 -19.49
C ASN A 210 -1.17 6.14 -20.19
N GLN A 211 -2.00 7.18 -20.33
CA GLN A 211 -3.32 7.08 -20.99
C GLN A 211 -3.23 6.53 -22.43
N ALA A 212 -2.10 6.73 -23.10
CA ALA A 212 -1.86 6.25 -24.46
C ALA A 212 -1.05 4.93 -24.54
N GLY A 213 -0.66 4.34 -23.40
CA GLY A 213 0.12 3.08 -23.38
C GLY A 213 1.52 3.19 -24.01
N LEU A 214 2.10 4.38 -24.04
CA LEU A 214 3.35 4.71 -24.73
C LEU A 214 4.58 4.43 -23.88
N PHE A 215 4.44 4.50 -22.56
CA PHE A 215 5.56 4.31 -21.64
C PHE A 215 5.54 2.91 -21.04
N ASN A 216 6.72 2.29 -20.98
CA ASN A 216 6.95 1.07 -20.22
C ASN A 216 7.75 1.40 -18.97
N THR A 217 7.44 0.73 -17.88
CA THR A 217 8.12 0.86 -16.60
C THR A 217 8.64 -0.49 -16.13
N PHE A 218 9.80 -0.49 -15.47
CA PHE A 218 10.46 -1.70 -15.00
C PHE A 218 10.91 -1.54 -13.55
N PHE A 219 10.30 -2.29 -12.64
CA PHE A 219 10.47 -2.13 -11.21
C PHE A 219 10.13 -3.42 -10.44
N ALA A 220 10.39 -3.44 -9.14
CA ALA A 220 9.95 -4.50 -8.24
C ALA A 220 8.85 -3.98 -7.31
N ALA A 221 7.88 -4.82 -7.00
CA ALA A 221 6.82 -4.50 -6.04
C ALA A 221 6.66 -5.63 -5.03
N SER A 222 6.21 -5.31 -3.83
CA SER A 222 5.84 -6.26 -2.77
C SER A 222 4.36 -6.17 -2.46
N ILE A 223 3.85 -7.09 -1.63
CA ILE A 223 2.48 -6.99 -1.12
C ILE A 223 2.26 -5.63 -0.41
N PRO A 224 1.09 -5.02 -0.54
CA PRO A 224 0.85 -3.70 0.06
C PRO A 224 0.64 -3.78 1.58
N VAL A 225 0.13 -4.92 2.07
CA VAL A 225 -0.35 -5.08 3.44
C VAL A 225 -0.02 -6.48 3.94
N ILE A 226 0.59 -6.57 5.12
CA ILE A 226 0.80 -7.83 5.84
C ILE A 226 -0.22 -7.91 6.96
N PHE A 227 -0.98 -9.00 7.04
CA PHE A 227 -1.92 -9.25 8.13
C PHE A 227 -1.23 -10.12 9.17
N ASP A 228 -0.83 -9.52 10.28
CA ASP A 228 -0.08 -10.22 11.32
C ASP A 228 -0.90 -11.36 11.94
N GLY A 229 -0.28 -12.54 12.02
CA GLY A 229 -0.91 -13.77 12.49
C GLY A 229 -1.93 -14.40 11.54
N ALA A 230 -2.17 -13.84 10.35
CA ALA A 230 -3.08 -14.39 9.35
C ALA A 230 -2.33 -15.16 8.26
N GLU A 231 -3.02 -16.14 7.66
CA GLU A 231 -2.52 -16.82 6.48
C GLU A 231 -2.80 -15.97 5.24
N MET A 232 -1.77 -15.77 4.42
CA MET A 232 -1.86 -15.08 3.12
C MET A 232 -1.50 -16.06 2.02
N TYR A 233 -2.40 -16.29 1.07
CA TYR A 233 -2.28 -17.34 0.06
C TYR A 233 -3.01 -16.98 -1.25
N ASP A 234 -2.94 -17.86 -2.25
CA ASP A 234 -3.57 -17.68 -3.57
C ASP A 234 -3.17 -16.36 -4.26
N PHE A 235 -1.86 -16.11 -4.33
CA PHE A 235 -1.30 -14.94 -5.01
C PHE A 235 -1.51 -15.02 -6.52
N VAL A 236 -2.12 -13.99 -7.10
CA VAL A 236 -2.35 -13.85 -8.54
C VAL A 236 -1.89 -12.46 -8.99
N PRO A 237 -0.90 -12.34 -9.89
CA PRO A 237 -0.06 -13.42 -10.42
C PRO A 237 0.86 -14.03 -9.34
N ASN A 238 1.44 -15.20 -9.64
CA ASN A 238 2.48 -15.79 -8.80
C ASN A 238 3.66 -14.80 -8.64
N TYR A 239 4.19 -14.71 -7.43
CA TYR A 239 5.35 -13.87 -7.14
C TYR A 239 6.62 -14.44 -7.76
N THR A 240 7.58 -13.55 -8.04
CA THR A 240 8.84 -13.93 -8.70
C THR A 240 9.80 -14.56 -7.70
N MET A 241 9.86 -14.03 -6.48
CA MET A 241 10.76 -14.44 -5.40
C MET A 241 10.30 -13.89 -4.06
N THR A 242 10.96 -14.29 -2.97
CA THR A 242 10.76 -13.65 -1.66
C THR A 242 11.61 -12.40 -1.50
N TYR A 243 11.31 -11.56 -0.51
CA TYR A 243 12.06 -10.35 -0.21
C TYR A 243 13.52 -10.63 0.17
N LYS A 244 13.77 -11.71 0.91
CA LYS A 244 15.14 -12.15 1.19
C LYS A 244 15.87 -12.55 -0.08
N GLU A 245 15.26 -13.37 -0.92
CA GLU A 245 15.85 -13.76 -2.21
C GLU A 245 16.14 -12.54 -3.09
N TYR A 246 15.22 -11.57 -3.09
CA TYR A 246 15.40 -10.31 -3.81
C TYR A 246 16.64 -9.53 -3.35
N LEU A 247 16.76 -9.28 -2.04
CA LEU A 247 17.86 -8.50 -1.47
C LEU A 247 19.20 -9.23 -1.46
N GLU A 248 19.20 -10.50 -1.08
CA GLU A 248 20.41 -11.26 -0.80
C GLU A 248 21.01 -11.87 -2.05
N LYS A 249 20.21 -12.08 -3.11
CA LYS A 249 20.66 -12.78 -4.31
C LYS A 249 20.38 -11.98 -5.58
N PHE A 250 19.11 -11.72 -5.86
CA PHE A 250 18.70 -11.21 -7.18
C PHE A 250 19.34 -9.87 -7.55
N ILE A 251 19.33 -8.87 -6.66
CA ILE A 251 19.92 -7.54 -6.97
C ILE A 251 21.39 -7.66 -7.33
N TRP A 252 22.14 -8.51 -6.60
CA TRP A 252 23.57 -8.68 -6.80
C TRP A 252 23.84 -9.40 -8.12
N GLU A 253 23.17 -10.54 -8.35
CA GLU A 253 23.32 -11.33 -9.58
C GLU A 253 22.90 -10.53 -10.82
N TYR A 254 21.80 -9.75 -10.74
CA TYR A 254 21.34 -8.89 -11.83
C TYR A 254 22.39 -7.84 -12.23
N ARG A 255 23.15 -7.34 -11.26
CA ARG A 255 24.25 -6.38 -11.49
C ARG A 255 25.58 -7.05 -11.86
N GLY A 256 25.63 -8.38 -11.94
CA GLY A 256 26.88 -9.13 -12.13
C GLY A 256 27.83 -9.04 -10.93
N LEU A 257 27.30 -8.78 -9.73
CA LEU A 257 28.05 -8.70 -8.48
C LEU A 257 27.83 -9.96 -7.65
N ASN A 258 28.81 -10.29 -6.80
CA ASN A 258 28.62 -11.34 -5.80
C ASN A 258 27.91 -10.75 -4.57
N PRO A 259 26.96 -11.49 -3.97
CA PRO A 259 26.33 -11.04 -2.75
C PRO A 259 27.36 -10.93 -1.63
N PRO A 260 27.21 -9.95 -0.72
CA PRO A 260 28.11 -9.80 0.41
C PRO A 260 28.07 -11.08 1.24
N GLN A 261 29.23 -11.70 1.47
CA GLN A 261 29.33 -12.80 2.41
C GLN A 261 28.94 -12.27 3.79
N ARG A 262 27.86 -12.80 4.38
CA ARG A 262 27.52 -12.53 5.78
C ARG A 262 28.67 -13.00 6.65
N THR A 263 29.60 -12.11 6.97
CA THR A 263 30.57 -12.34 8.03
C THR A 263 29.79 -12.34 9.34
N SER A 264 29.53 -13.52 9.87
CA SER A 264 29.08 -13.74 11.24
C SER A 264 30.19 -13.39 12.24
N GLN A 265 30.81 -12.22 12.08
CA GLN A 265 31.65 -11.63 13.10
C GLN A 265 30.76 -10.68 13.89
N PRO A 266 30.61 -10.88 15.22
CA PRO A 266 29.97 -9.88 16.07
C PRO A 266 30.68 -8.56 15.82
N GLN A 267 29.98 -7.58 15.26
CA GLN A 267 30.51 -6.21 15.21
C GLN A 267 30.83 -5.83 16.67
N PRO A 268 32.08 -5.46 16.99
CA PRO A 268 32.38 -4.96 18.32
C PRO A 268 31.50 -3.72 18.54
N LEU A 269 30.73 -3.74 19.62
CA LEU A 269 29.91 -2.60 20.05
C LEU A 269 30.81 -1.35 20.04
N PRO A 270 30.35 -0.22 19.46
CA PRO A 270 31.11 1.02 19.52
C PRO A 270 31.38 1.34 21.00
N PRO A 271 32.61 1.76 21.36
CA PRO A 271 32.92 2.09 22.74
C PRO A 271 32.03 3.26 23.17
N MET A 272 31.03 3.00 24.01
CA MET A 272 30.21 4.05 24.59
C MET A 272 31.12 4.92 25.47
N PRO A 273 31.27 6.22 25.21
CA PRO A 273 32.01 7.10 26.09
C PRO A 273 31.16 7.35 27.34
N GLY A 274 31.68 7.00 28.52
CA GLY A 274 31.26 7.66 29.77
C GLY A 274 30.16 7.02 30.61
N MET A 275 29.89 5.71 30.50
CA MET A 275 29.09 5.02 31.52
C MET A 275 29.81 3.75 32.01
N PHE A 276 29.71 3.51 33.33
CA PHE A 276 30.35 2.39 34.03
C PHE A 276 30.12 1.07 33.28
N GLN A 277 31.19 0.45 32.80
CA GLN A 277 31.13 -0.92 32.31
C GLN A 277 30.81 -1.83 33.51
N LEU A 278 29.65 -2.50 33.46
CA LEU A 278 29.34 -3.57 34.40
C LEU A 278 30.41 -4.65 34.23
N SER A 279 31.31 -4.77 35.21
CA SER A 279 32.28 -5.87 35.24
C SER A 279 31.55 -7.16 35.57
N ASN A 280 31.99 -8.26 34.97
CA ASN A 280 31.52 -9.63 35.32
C ASN A 280 31.96 -10.07 36.73
N THR A 281 32.46 -9.14 37.53
CA THR A 281 32.93 -9.33 38.89
C THR A 281 32.14 -8.41 39.80
N LEU A 282 31.49 -8.99 40.80
CA LEU A 282 30.95 -8.22 41.92
C LEU A 282 32.10 -7.54 42.67
N ILE A 283 31.80 -6.48 43.42
CA ILE A 283 32.79 -5.82 44.31
C ILE A 283 33.40 -6.81 45.32
N SER A 284 32.73 -7.94 45.59
CA SER A 284 33.20 -9.06 46.40
C SER A 284 34.20 -10.01 45.71
N GLY A 285 34.56 -9.78 44.44
CA GLY A 285 35.52 -10.60 43.69
C GLY A 285 34.96 -11.88 43.08
N VAL A 286 33.65 -12.15 43.22
CA VAL A 286 33.00 -13.32 42.64
C VAL A 286 32.63 -13.04 41.18
N SER A 287 33.07 -13.92 40.27
CA SER A 287 32.70 -13.86 38.86
C SER A 287 31.25 -14.30 38.68
N VAL A 288 30.40 -13.39 38.22
CA VAL A 288 29.04 -13.66 37.77
C VAL A 288 29.05 -13.64 36.24
N GLY A 289 28.60 -14.73 35.63
CA GLY A 289 28.55 -14.85 34.17
C GLY A 289 27.79 -13.67 33.56
N ALA A 290 28.32 -13.08 32.48
CA ALA A 290 27.65 -12.02 31.77
C ALA A 290 26.24 -12.51 31.34
N PRO A 291 25.18 -11.71 31.54
CA PRO A 291 23.88 -12.07 31.00
C PRO A 291 24.01 -12.20 29.49
N GLN A 292 23.77 -13.40 28.96
CA GLN A 292 23.56 -13.57 27.54
C GLN A 292 22.26 -12.85 27.20
N VAL A 293 22.38 -11.59 26.76
CA VAL A 293 21.29 -10.91 26.10
C VAL A 293 21.07 -11.65 24.79
N THR A 294 20.15 -12.61 24.79
CA THR A 294 19.59 -13.13 23.57
C THR A 294 18.84 -11.95 22.96
N ILE A 295 19.48 -11.25 22.03
CA ILE A 295 18.77 -10.32 21.15
C ILE A 295 17.67 -11.18 20.55
N PRO A 296 16.37 -10.85 20.75
CA PRO A 296 15.30 -11.59 20.12
C PRO A 296 15.66 -11.65 18.64
N GLN A 297 15.80 -12.86 18.09
CA GLN A 297 15.82 -13.01 16.64
C GLN A 297 14.51 -12.36 16.19
N SER A 298 14.58 -11.15 15.62
CA SER A 298 13.40 -10.58 15.00
C SER A 298 12.97 -11.62 13.99
N GLU A 299 11.74 -12.11 14.08
CA GLU A 299 11.16 -12.93 13.02
C GLU A 299 11.47 -12.21 11.71
N GLU A 300 12.35 -12.83 10.90
CA GLU A 300 12.84 -12.18 9.70
C GLU A 300 11.66 -12.07 8.74
N PHE A 301 11.06 -10.88 8.66
CA PHE A 301 9.95 -10.56 7.77
C PHE A 301 10.34 -10.86 6.33
N ASP A 302 9.89 -12.00 5.81
CA ASP A 302 10.02 -12.40 4.42
C ASP A 302 8.65 -12.40 3.75
N PHE A 303 8.54 -11.77 2.59
CA PHE A 303 7.27 -11.57 1.90
C PHE A 303 7.43 -11.66 0.39
N PRO A 304 6.34 -11.94 -0.35
CA PRO A 304 6.36 -12.01 -1.81
C PRO A 304 6.80 -10.72 -2.50
N VAL A 305 7.64 -10.87 -3.52
CA VAL A 305 8.11 -9.80 -4.41
C VAL A 305 7.92 -10.18 -5.88
N TRP A 306 7.43 -9.22 -6.67
CA TRP A 306 7.25 -9.33 -8.11
C TRP A 306 8.25 -8.43 -8.83
N ILE A 307 8.90 -8.97 -9.87
CA ILE A 307 9.60 -8.15 -10.87
C ILE A 307 8.61 -7.85 -12.00
N ILE A 308 8.38 -6.57 -12.25
CA ILE A 308 7.29 -6.08 -13.08
C ILE A 308 7.87 -5.28 -14.24
N PHE A 309 7.54 -5.70 -15.46
CA PHE A 309 7.65 -4.89 -16.67
C PHE A 309 6.23 -4.53 -17.10
N MET A 310 5.86 -3.27 -16.96
CA MET A 310 4.47 -2.82 -17.08
C MET A 310 4.31 -1.77 -18.18
N GLY A 311 3.31 -1.98 -19.04
CA GLY A 311 2.80 -0.93 -19.92
C GLY A 311 1.80 -0.04 -19.17
N SER A 312 0.53 -0.42 -19.15
CA SER A 312 -0.56 0.38 -18.57
C SER A 312 -0.81 0.14 -17.08
N GLY A 313 -0.90 -1.12 -16.65
CA GLY A 313 -1.27 -1.47 -15.28
C GLY A 313 -1.11 -2.96 -14.99
N VAL A 314 -1.05 -3.32 -13.71
CA VAL A 314 -1.08 -4.70 -13.23
C VAL A 314 -1.81 -4.77 -11.89
N ASP A 315 -2.62 -5.81 -11.72
CA ASP A 315 -3.31 -6.11 -10.46
C ASP A 315 -2.66 -7.33 -9.82
N ILE A 316 -2.29 -7.20 -8.54
CA ILE A 316 -1.79 -8.27 -7.68
C ILE A 316 -2.86 -8.54 -6.63
N THR A 317 -3.38 -9.76 -6.59
CA THR A 317 -4.46 -10.18 -5.70
C THR A 317 -4.00 -11.34 -4.82
N TYR A 318 -4.43 -11.35 -3.56
CA TYR A 318 -4.20 -12.47 -2.64
C TYR A 318 -5.33 -12.60 -1.64
N HIS A 319 -5.49 -13.81 -1.11
CA HIS A 319 -6.46 -14.12 -0.07
C HIS A 319 -5.81 -14.02 1.31
N VAL A 320 -6.61 -13.59 2.27
CA VAL A 320 -6.23 -13.49 3.68
C VAL A 320 -7.25 -14.24 4.51
N SER A 321 -6.79 -15.06 5.45
CA SER A 321 -7.64 -15.79 6.39
C SER A 321 -7.04 -15.80 7.78
N TRP A 322 -7.88 -15.57 8.77
CA TRP A 322 -7.52 -15.67 10.18
C TRP A 322 -8.68 -16.23 10.99
N LYS A 323 -8.36 -17.07 11.98
CA LYS A 323 -9.35 -17.64 12.88
C LYS A 323 -8.82 -17.63 14.31
N ASN A 324 -9.70 -17.32 15.25
CA ASN A 324 -9.40 -17.40 16.66
C ASN A 324 -9.32 -18.89 17.08
N GLU A 325 -8.13 -19.43 17.16
CA GLU A 325 -7.85 -20.72 17.79
C GLU A 325 -7.96 -20.53 19.30
N GLY A 326 -9.16 -20.71 19.85
CA GLY A 326 -9.45 -20.46 21.26
C GLY A 326 -8.37 -21.00 22.21
N ARG A 327 -7.55 -20.08 22.74
CA ARG A 327 -6.70 -20.29 23.90
C ARG A 327 -7.32 -19.65 25.12
#